data_AF-A0A7D9LWW9-F1
#
_entry.id   AF-A0A7D9LWW9-F1
#
_cell.length_a   1.000
_cell.length_b   1.000
_cell.length_c   1.000
_cell.angle_alpha   90.00
_cell.angle_beta   90.00
_cell.angle_gamma   90.00
#
_symmetry.space_group_name_H-M   'P 1'
#
loop_
_entity.id
_entity.type
_entity.pdbx_description
1 polymer ?
#
loop_
_entity_poly.entity_id
_entity_poly.type
_entity_poly.pdbx_seq_one_letter_code
_entity_poly.pdbx_strand_id
1 'polypeptide(L)'
;MTTLRDFLVWYNNLDVVPFLEAIDKMSNFWQERNIDMFKDGVSVPGLTMKYLFSNIPGTYFSLFSEKDKDMYYSMKDNNVGGPSIIFNRYHEKKKSFIRKEEMRARGKESKPCKNVVGYDANALYLWAIMQDMPTGQYTRRLEEDGFKKRWSGKMAIEWRKELALVVSPLTVFTLNHKRCFSFM
;
A
#
# COMPACT_ATOMS: atom_id res chain seq x y z
N MET A 1 -21.50 25.64 -29.62
CA MET A 1 -20.08 25.93 -29.35
C MET A 1 -19.53 26.62 -30.61
N THR A 2 -19.37 27.94 -30.59
CA THR A 2 -19.06 28.74 -31.79
C THR A 2 -17.72 29.45 -31.71
N THR A 3 -17.18 29.65 -30.50
CA THR A 3 -15.88 30.25 -30.25
C THR A 3 -14.93 29.30 -29.51
N LEU A 4 -13.62 29.59 -29.54
CA LEU A 4 -12.64 28.88 -28.71
C LEU A 4 -12.97 28.98 -27.21
N ARG A 5 -13.58 30.11 -26.79
CA ARG A 5 -14.05 30.29 -25.41
C ARG A 5 -15.13 29.27 -25.04
N ASP A 6 -16.11 29.06 -25.92
CA ASP A 6 -17.17 28.08 -25.68
C ASP A 6 -16.62 26.66 -25.56
N PHE A 7 -15.60 26.34 -26.38
CA PHE A 7 -14.90 25.06 -26.29
C PHE A 7 -14.19 24.90 -24.95
N LEU A 8 -13.45 25.91 -24.49
CA LEU A 8 -12.78 25.85 -23.19
C LEU A 8 -13.76 25.73 -22.03
N VAL A 9 -14.89 26.45 -22.07
CA VAL A 9 -15.93 26.32 -21.04
C VAL A 9 -16.51 24.90 -21.03
N TRP A 10 -16.84 24.37 -22.22
CA TRP A 10 -17.37 23.01 -22.34
C TRP A 10 -16.37 21.96 -21.84
N TYR A 11 -15.10 22.05 -22.27
CA TYR A 11 -14.04 21.13 -21.88
C TYR A 11 -13.77 21.16 -20.37
N ASN A 12 -13.64 22.35 -19.78
CA ASN A 12 -13.44 22.47 -18.33
C ASN A 12 -14.64 21.93 -17.55
N ASN A 13 -15.87 22.11 -18.04
CA ASN A 13 -17.06 21.54 -17.40
C ASN A 13 -17.07 20.01 -17.46
N LEU A 14 -16.52 19.40 -18.51
CA LEU A 14 -16.38 17.94 -18.61
C LEU A 14 -15.43 17.36 -17.55
N ASP A 15 -14.43 18.13 -17.10
CA ASP A 15 -13.53 17.69 -16.03
C ASP A 15 -14.11 18.00 -14.64
N VAL A 16 -14.67 19.20 -14.45
CA VAL A 16 -15.10 19.69 -13.13
C VAL A 16 -16.42 19.06 -12.68
N VAL A 17 -17.40 18.91 -13.56
CA VAL A 17 -18.73 18.40 -13.16
C VAL A 17 -18.65 16.96 -12.64
N PRO A 18 -18.02 15.99 -13.34
CA PRO A 18 -17.89 14.63 -12.81
C PRO A 18 -17.05 14.56 -11.54
N PHE A 19 -16.06 15.44 -11.38
CA PHE A 19 -15.25 15.52 -10.16
C PHE A 19 -16.09 15.93 -8.94
N LEU A 20 -16.97 16.93 -9.09
CA LEU A 20 -17.89 17.34 -8.02
C LEU A 20 -18.87 16.22 -7.65
N GLU A 21 -19.41 15.51 -8.65
CA GLU A 21 -20.29 14.35 -8.40
C GLU A 21 -19.56 13.22 -7.66
N ALA A 22 -18.30 12.96 -8.01
CA ALA A 22 -17.47 11.95 -7.34
C ALA A 22 -17.18 12.34 -5.90
N ILE A 23 -16.86 13.62 -5.64
CA ILE A 23 -16.68 14.16 -4.29
C ILE A 23 -17.94 13.95 -3.44
N ASP A 24 -19.11 14.28 -3.97
CA ASP A 24 -20.36 14.18 -3.24
C ASP A 24 -20.65 12.72 -2.84
N LYS A 25 -20.56 11.79 -3.79
CA LYS A 25 -20.73 10.34 -3.54
C LYS A 25 -19.74 9.80 -2.52
N MET A 26 -18.46 10.18 -2.64
CA MET A 26 -17.43 9.70 -1.72
C MET A 26 -17.58 10.32 -0.32
N SER A 27 -18.00 11.59 -0.24
CA SER A 27 -18.31 12.24 1.04
C SER A 27 -19.44 11.51 1.76
N ASN A 28 -20.52 11.19 1.05
CA ASN A 28 -21.65 10.44 1.60
C ASN A 28 -21.24 9.04 2.11
N PHE A 29 -20.41 8.32 1.34
CA PHE A 29 -19.87 7.01 1.75
C PHE A 29 -19.12 7.07 3.09
N TRP A 30 -18.30 8.10 3.32
CA TRP A 30 -17.55 8.25 4.57
C TRP A 30 -18.43 8.77 5.71
N GLN A 31 -19.38 9.65 5.43
CA GLN A 31 -20.31 10.17 6.43
C GLN A 31 -21.16 9.07 7.07
N GLU A 32 -21.63 8.10 6.28
CA GLU A 32 -22.32 6.90 6.81
C GLU A 32 -21.49 6.11 7.84
N ARG A 33 -20.17 6.25 7.79
CA ARG A 33 -19.19 5.60 8.67
C ARG A 33 -18.71 6.52 9.80
N ASN A 34 -19.36 7.67 9.97
CA ASN A 34 -19.01 8.72 10.94
C ASN A 34 -17.57 9.25 10.73
N ILE A 35 -17.18 9.42 9.45
CA ILE A 35 -15.89 9.96 9.04
C ILE A 35 -16.11 11.15 8.09
N ASP A 36 -15.47 12.27 8.39
CA ASP A 36 -15.43 13.45 7.53
C ASP A 36 -14.26 13.34 6.56
N MET A 37 -14.56 13.11 5.28
CA MET A 37 -13.57 12.90 4.22
C MET A 37 -12.52 14.02 4.11
N PHE A 38 -12.87 15.26 4.47
CA PHE A 38 -11.99 16.42 4.31
C PHE A 38 -11.26 16.83 5.59
N LYS A 39 -11.69 16.34 6.76
CA LYS A 39 -11.08 16.69 8.05
C LYS A 39 -10.30 15.54 8.68
N ASP A 40 -10.71 14.31 8.41
CA ASP A 40 -10.21 13.14 9.14
C ASP A 40 -8.97 12.49 8.51
N GLY A 41 -8.63 12.87 7.29
CA GLY A 41 -7.46 12.37 6.58
C GLY A 41 -7.15 13.21 5.36
N VAL A 42 -5.86 13.34 5.06
CA VAL A 42 -5.38 14.03 3.84
C VAL A 42 -5.63 13.20 2.58
N SER A 43 -5.82 11.88 2.73
CA SER A 43 -5.96 10.94 1.64
C SER A 43 -6.83 9.74 2.03
N VAL A 44 -7.32 8.99 1.03
CA VAL A 44 -8.12 7.78 1.24
C VAL A 44 -7.46 6.78 2.21
N PRO A 45 -6.15 6.47 2.11
CA PRO A 45 -5.48 5.62 3.09
C PRO A 45 -5.59 6.12 4.53
N GLY A 46 -5.54 7.43 4.76
CA GLY A 46 -5.72 8.03 6.09
C GLY A 46 -7.13 7.79 6.63
N LEU A 47 -8.14 7.99 5.79
CA LEU A 47 -9.55 7.73 6.13
C LEU A 47 -9.79 6.24 6.41
N THR A 48 -9.26 5.34 5.56
CA THR A 48 -9.35 3.89 5.76
C THR A 48 -8.67 3.46 7.05
N MET A 49 -7.52 4.04 7.39
CA MET A 49 -6.80 3.75 8.63
C MET A 49 -7.61 4.20 9.86
N LYS A 50 -8.20 5.40 9.83
CA LYS A 50 -9.11 5.88 10.88
C LYS A 50 -10.30 4.92 11.02
N TYR A 51 -10.93 4.56 9.90
CA TYR A 51 -12.04 3.61 9.89
C TYR A 51 -11.66 2.26 10.50
N LEU A 52 -10.50 1.71 10.14
CA LEU A 52 -9.99 0.46 10.69
C LEU A 52 -9.85 0.54 12.21
N PHE A 53 -9.15 1.56 12.73
CA PHE A 53 -8.92 1.70 14.17
C PHE A 53 -10.20 1.97 14.97
N SER A 54 -11.18 2.68 14.41
CA SER A 54 -12.49 2.88 15.03
C SER A 54 -13.26 1.58 15.27
N ASN A 55 -12.97 0.53 14.49
CA ASN A 55 -13.64 -0.78 14.59
C ASN A 55 -12.92 -1.80 15.49
N ILE A 56 -11.76 -1.46 16.08
CA ILE A 56 -10.99 -2.39 16.93
C ILE A 56 -10.69 -1.80 18.32
N PRO A 57 -11.73 -1.48 19.12
CA PRO A 57 -11.56 -0.88 20.44
C PRO A 57 -10.77 -1.82 21.37
N GLY A 58 -9.93 -1.23 22.22
CA GLY A 58 -9.14 -1.99 23.21
C GLY A 58 -7.93 -2.74 22.65
N THR A 59 -7.59 -2.55 21.37
CA THR A 59 -6.40 -3.17 20.76
C THR A 59 -5.14 -2.32 20.98
N TYR A 60 -3.99 -2.98 21.14
CA TYR A 60 -2.68 -2.34 21.19
C TYR A 60 -1.75 -2.92 20.14
N PHE A 61 -0.99 -2.05 19.50
CA PHE A 61 0.03 -2.43 18.53
C PHE A 61 1.39 -2.39 19.21
N SER A 62 2.12 -3.49 19.10
CA SER A 62 3.52 -3.57 19.51
C SER A 62 4.37 -3.04 18.37
N LEU A 63 5.15 -2.00 18.65
CA LEU A 63 6.04 -1.36 17.68
C LEU A 63 7.49 -1.65 18.05
N PHE A 64 8.42 -1.32 17.15
CA PHE A 64 9.84 -1.35 17.48
C PHE A 64 10.20 -0.06 18.22
N SER A 65 10.88 -0.20 19.37
CA SER A 65 11.41 0.95 20.10
C SER A 65 12.67 1.47 19.40
N GLU A 66 13.11 2.69 19.71
CA GLU A 66 14.35 3.23 19.14
C GLU A 66 15.57 2.32 19.42
N LYS A 67 15.56 1.58 20.55
CA LYS A 67 16.60 0.61 20.91
C LYS A 67 16.65 -0.61 19.99
N ASP A 68 15.52 -0.98 19.39
CA ASP A 68 15.36 -2.13 18.49
C ASP A 68 15.06 -1.67 17.05
N LYS A 69 15.49 -0.46 16.66
CA LYS A 69 15.25 0.05 15.30
C LYS A 69 15.87 -0.81 14.21
N ASP A 70 16.92 -1.56 14.53
CA ASP A 70 17.53 -2.50 13.61
C ASP A 70 16.54 -3.59 13.17
N MET A 71 15.61 -4.00 14.05
CA MET A 71 14.53 -4.93 13.70
C MET A 71 13.53 -4.30 12.73
N TYR A 72 13.21 -3.01 12.91
CA TYR A 72 12.37 -2.28 11.97
C TYR A 72 13.00 -2.24 10.57
N TYR A 73 14.27 -1.85 10.48
CA TYR A 73 14.97 -1.80 9.20
C TYR A 73 15.12 -3.20 8.60
N SER A 74 15.46 -4.22 9.38
CA SER A 74 15.49 -5.60 8.90
C SER A 74 14.14 -6.03 8.33
N MET A 75 13.03 -5.74 9.00
CA MET A 75 11.70 -6.10 8.48
C MET A 75 11.35 -5.31 7.22
N LYS A 76 11.69 -4.02 7.18
CA LYS A 76 11.46 -3.15 6.03
C LYS A 76 12.27 -3.58 4.81
N ASP A 77 13.54 -3.91 4.99
CA ASP A 77 14.45 -4.31 3.92
C ASP A 77 14.08 -5.68 3.33
N ASN A 78 13.47 -6.54 4.14
CA ASN A 78 12.92 -7.83 3.69
C ASN A 78 11.50 -7.72 3.15
N ASN A 79 10.86 -6.55 3.19
CA ASN A 79 9.51 -6.37 2.66
C ASN A 79 9.58 -6.24 1.14
N VAL A 80 9.13 -7.28 0.45
CA VAL A 80 9.10 -7.35 -1.01
C VAL A 80 7.68 -7.11 -1.53
N GLY A 81 7.58 -6.37 -2.63
CA GLY A 81 6.30 -6.14 -3.31
C GLY A 81 5.74 -7.41 -3.99
N GLY A 82 4.59 -7.25 -4.64
CA GLY A 82 3.99 -8.33 -5.40
C GLY A 82 4.92 -8.87 -6.51
N PRO A 83 4.95 -10.18 -6.75
CA PRO A 83 5.79 -10.77 -7.78
C PRO A 83 5.28 -10.39 -9.18
N SER A 84 5.89 -9.38 -9.79
CA SER A 84 5.65 -9.01 -11.20
C SER A 84 6.56 -9.82 -12.11
N ILE A 85 6.29 -11.13 -12.23
CA ILE A 85 7.12 -12.02 -13.04
C ILE A 85 6.65 -11.99 -14.50
N ILE A 86 7.37 -11.24 -15.32
CA ILE A 86 7.17 -11.24 -16.78
C ILE A 86 8.03 -12.35 -17.39
N PHE A 87 7.42 -13.50 -17.68
CA PHE A 87 8.14 -14.59 -18.36
C PHE A 87 8.40 -14.29 -19.85
N ASN A 88 7.46 -13.62 -20.53
CA ASN A 88 7.66 -12.98 -21.83
C ASN A 88 6.73 -11.78 -21.96
N ARG A 89 7.18 -10.72 -22.63
CA ARG A 89 6.35 -9.53 -22.91
C ARG A 89 5.18 -9.81 -23.86
N TYR A 90 5.26 -10.88 -24.65
CA TYR A 90 4.27 -11.18 -25.69
C TYR A 90 4.03 -12.68 -25.82
N HIS A 91 2.75 -13.07 -25.72
CA HIS A 91 2.29 -14.41 -26.00
C HIS A 91 1.06 -14.37 -26.89
N GLU A 92 1.13 -15.05 -28.02
CA GLU A 92 0.02 -15.17 -28.96
C GLU A 92 -0.23 -16.63 -29.33
N LYS A 93 -1.51 -16.99 -29.35
CA LYS A 93 -2.00 -18.28 -29.79
C LYS A 93 -1.48 -18.62 -31.19
N LYS A 94 -0.93 -19.83 -31.33
CA LYS A 94 -0.33 -20.41 -32.54
C LYS A 94 0.92 -19.68 -33.08
N LYS A 95 1.37 -18.57 -32.48
CA LYS A 95 2.61 -17.88 -32.89
C LYS A 95 3.73 -18.03 -31.87
N SER A 96 3.44 -17.89 -30.58
CA SER A 96 4.43 -18.06 -29.53
C SER A 96 4.66 -19.55 -29.22
N PHE A 97 5.89 -19.90 -28.86
CA PHE A 97 6.27 -21.26 -28.48
C PHE A 97 6.42 -21.39 -26.96
N ILE A 98 6.00 -22.52 -26.41
CA ILE A 98 6.09 -22.80 -24.97
C ILE A 98 7.54 -23.17 -24.64
N ARG A 99 8.19 -22.37 -23.80
CA ARG A 99 9.54 -22.62 -23.24
C ARG A 99 10.59 -22.99 -24.29
N LYS A 100 10.68 -22.17 -25.35
CA LYS A 100 11.53 -22.43 -26.53
C LYS A 100 12.99 -22.76 -26.17
N GLU A 101 13.62 -21.93 -25.33
CA GLU A 101 15.03 -22.12 -24.95
C GLU A 101 15.25 -23.38 -24.08
N GLU A 102 14.35 -23.66 -23.13
CA GLU A 102 14.42 -24.87 -22.29
C GLU A 102 14.30 -26.15 -23.13
N MET A 103 13.40 -26.16 -24.12
CA MET A 103 13.23 -27.31 -25.01
C MET A 103 14.44 -27.51 -25.92
N ARG A 104 15.00 -26.42 -26.45
CA ARG A 104 16.23 -26.44 -27.27
C ARG A 104 17.41 -27.03 -26.49
N ALA A 105 17.63 -26.60 -25.24
CA ALA A 105 18.69 -27.13 -24.38
C ALA A 105 18.54 -28.63 -24.11
N ARG A 106 17.32 -29.17 -24.19
CA ARG A 106 17.01 -30.60 -24.02
C ARG A 106 16.98 -31.38 -25.33
N GLY A 107 17.33 -30.77 -26.46
CA GLY A 107 17.27 -31.41 -27.78
C GLY A 107 15.84 -31.76 -28.25
N LYS A 108 14.83 -31.05 -27.73
CA LYS A 108 13.40 -31.27 -28.06
C LYS A 108 12.82 -30.10 -28.85
N GLU A 109 11.89 -30.39 -29.75
CA GLU A 109 11.12 -29.34 -30.41
C GLU A 109 10.12 -28.68 -29.45
N SER A 110 10.04 -27.35 -29.51
CA SER A 110 9.07 -26.59 -28.72
C SER A 110 7.70 -26.61 -29.37
N LYS A 111 6.64 -26.73 -28.56
CA LYS A 111 5.26 -26.74 -29.04
C LYS A 111 4.70 -25.31 -29.15
N PRO A 112 3.89 -25.00 -30.18
CA PRO A 112 3.21 -23.71 -30.26
C PRO A 112 2.14 -23.60 -29.15
N CYS A 113 2.02 -22.41 -28.57
CA CYS A 113 1.01 -22.07 -27.58
C CYS A 113 -0.39 -22.19 -28.22
N LYS A 114 -1.27 -23.00 -27.63
CA LYS A 114 -2.61 -23.22 -28.20
C LYS A 114 -3.68 -22.30 -27.61
N ASN A 115 -3.57 -21.94 -26.34
CA ASN A 115 -4.50 -21.08 -25.62
C ASN A 115 -3.71 -20.24 -24.60
N VAL A 116 -4.19 -19.02 -24.35
CA VAL A 116 -3.69 -18.13 -23.29
C VAL A 116 -4.87 -17.89 -22.35
N VAL A 117 -4.64 -18.09 -21.05
CA VAL A 117 -5.65 -17.89 -20.00
C VAL A 117 -5.05 -16.96 -18.95
N GLY A 118 -5.82 -15.95 -18.55
CA GLY A 118 -5.48 -15.06 -17.44
C GLY A 118 -6.29 -15.43 -16.21
N TYR A 119 -5.63 -15.48 -15.06
CA TYR A 119 -6.29 -15.62 -13.76
C TYR A 119 -5.97 -14.38 -12.95
N ASP A 120 -6.98 -13.87 -12.25
CA ASP A 120 -6.84 -12.77 -11.31
C ASP A 120 -7.40 -13.20 -9.95
N ALA A 121 -6.76 -12.73 -8.88
CA ALA A 121 -7.15 -13.07 -7.52
C ALA A 121 -8.16 -12.03 -7.01
N ASN A 122 -9.30 -12.50 -6.51
CA ASN A 122 -10.30 -11.63 -5.89
C ASN A 122 -9.75 -11.05 -4.58
N ALA A 123 -9.36 -9.78 -4.61
CA ALA A 123 -8.91 -9.02 -3.44
C ALA A 123 -7.77 -9.69 -2.64
N LEU A 124 -6.70 -10.09 -3.32
CA LEU A 124 -5.56 -10.83 -2.76
C LEU A 124 -5.07 -10.32 -1.39
N TYR A 125 -4.80 -9.01 -1.27
CA TYR A 125 -4.28 -8.43 -0.02
C TYR A 125 -5.30 -8.46 1.12
N LEU A 126 -6.59 -8.29 0.83
CA LEU A 126 -7.63 -8.39 1.85
C LEU A 126 -7.74 -9.82 2.37
N TRP A 127 -7.69 -10.81 1.47
CA TRP A 127 -7.66 -12.21 1.86
C TRP A 127 -6.42 -12.54 2.72
N ALA A 128 -5.25 -12.01 2.36
CA ALA A 128 -4.01 -12.22 3.09
C ALA A 128 -4.05 -11.61 4.51
N ILE A 129 -4.61 -10.40 4.67
CA ILE A 129 -4.75 -9.73 5.97
C ILE A 129 -5.72 -10.49 6.90
N MET A 130 -6.67 -11.25 6.34
CA MET A 130 -7.57 -12.11 7.12
C MET A 130 -6.91 -13.39 7.65
N GLN A 131 -5.70 -13.72 7.20
CA GLN A 131 -4.95 -14.87 7.72
C GLN A 131 -4.22 -14.51 9.03
N ASP A 132 -3.63 -15.51 9.68
CA ASP A 132 -2.81 -15.30 10.87
C ASP A 132 -1.58 -14.45 10.53
N MET A 133 -1.53 -13.23 11.09
CA MET A 133 -0.44 -12.28 10.90
C MET A 133 0.43 -12.18 12.15
N PRO A 134 1.75 -11.97 12.01
CA PRO A 134 2.64 -11.75 13.15
C PRO A 134 2.25 -10.45 13.85
N THR A 135 1.72 -10.56 15.07
CA THR A 135 1.28 -9.42 15.88
C THR A 135 1.76 -9.55 17.31
N GLY A 136 1.76 -8.43 18.04
CA GLY A 136 2.09 -8.40 19.45
C GLY A 136 3.59 -8.42 19.72
N GLN A 137 3.94 -8.93 20.89
CA GLN A 137 5.27 -8.79 21.48
C GLN A 137 6.27 -9.74 20.81
N TYR A 138 7.51 -9.28 20.66
CA TYR A 138 8.59 -10.05 20.08
C TYR A 138 9.63 -10.46 21.12
N THR A 139 10.33 -11.55 20.81
CA THR A 139 11.49 -12.02 21.55
C THR A 139 12.70 -11.95 20.63
N ARG A 140 13.78 -11.32 21.09
CA ARG A 140 15.03 -11.18 20.36
C ARG A 140 16.12 -12.03 21.01
N ARG A 141 16.99 -12.60 20.18
CA ARG A 141 18.18 -13.35 20.58
C ARG A 141 19.32 -12.93 19.65
N LEU A 142 20.43 -12.51 20.23
CA LEU A 142 21.60 -12.03 19.48
C LEU A 142 22.80 -12.94 19.77
N GLU A 143 23.61 -13.17 18.74
CA GLU A 143 24.83 -13.98 18.85
C GLU A 143 25.83 -13.37 19.84
N GLU A 144 25.97 -12.04 19.82
CA GLU A 144 26.88 -11.27 20.70
C GLU A 144 26.69 -11.57 22.20
N ASP A 145 25.46 -11.91 22.62
CA ASP A 145 25.15 -12.24 24.01
C ASP A 145 25.04 -13.73 24.29
N GLY A 146 25.38 -14.58 23.33
CA GLY A 146 25.14 -16.03 23.40
C GLY A 146 23.65 -16.39 23.34
N PHE A 147 22.87 -15.70 22.50
CA PHE A 147 21.45 -15.96 22.25
C PHE A 147 20.53 -15.86 23.47
N LYS A 148 20.91 -15.05 24.47
CA LYS A 148 20.08 -14.73 25.64
C LYS A 148 18.75 -14.12 25.20
N LYS A 149 17.68 -14.52 25.89
CA LYS A 149 16.31 -14.09 25.59
C LYS A 149 16.13 -12.63 26.03
N ARG A 150 15.81 -11.74 25.08
CA ARG A 150 15.37 -10.36 25.33
C ARG A 150 13.90 -10.23 24.91
N TRP A 151 13.05 -9.69 25.77
CA TRP A 151 11.60 -9.61 25.52
C TRP A 151 11.14 -8.17 25.37
N SER A 152 10.31 -7.90 24.36
CA SER A 152 9.72 -6.57 24.17
C SER A 152 8.56 -6.35 25.15
N GLY A 153 8.60 -5.26 25.93
CA GLY A 153 7.51 -4.84 26.80
C GLY A 153 6.18 -4.60 26.08
N LYS A 154 5.07 -4.50 26.83
CA LYS A 154 3.69 -4.32 26.28
C LYS A 154 3.49 -3.03 25.47
N MET A 155 4.38 -2.05 25.61
CA MET A 155 4.18 -0.71 25.06
C MET A 155 5.49 -0.17 24.49
N ALA A 156 5.77 -0.46 23.23
CA ALA A 156 6.56 0.45 22.41
C ALA A 156 5.61 1.56 21.93
N ILE A 157 5.33 2.54 22.80
CA ILE A 157 4.40 3.66 22.55
C ILE A 157 5.03 4.78 21.70
N GLU A 158 6.29 4.66 21.30
CA GLU A 158 7.05 5.79 20.74
C GLU A 158 6.47 6.30 19.42
N TRP A 159 6.03 5.41 18.52
CA TRP A 159 5.48 5.80 17.22
C TRP A 159 4.02 6.27 17.23
N ARG A 160 3.28 6.02 18.33
CA ARG A 160 1.88 6.47 18.44
C ARG A 160 1.78 7.99 18.55
N LYS A 161 2.83 8.67 19.03
CA LYS A 161 2.89 10.14 19.09
C LYS A 161 3.00 10.76 17.70
N GLU A 162 3.73 10.15 16.77
CA GLU A 162 3.83 10.66 15.39
C GLU A 162 2.56 10.38 14.57
N LEU A 163 1.98 9.18 14.71
CA LEU A 163 0.69 8.87 14.06
C LEU A 163 -0.47 9.71 14.62
N ALA A 164 -0.48 10.03 15.92
CA ALA A 164 -1.48 10.91 16.51
C ALA A 164 -1.35 12.38 16.04
N LEU A 165 -0.14 12.85 15.74
CA LEU A 165 0.08 14.18 15.16
C LEU A 165 -0.44 14.30 13.72
N VAL A 166 -0.56 13.18 12.99
CA VAL A 166 -1.17 13.15 11.65
C VAL A 166 -2.71 13.07 11.72
N VAL A 167 -3.27 12.67 12.86
CA VAL A 167 -4.72 12.44 13.05
C VAL A 167 -5.39 13.51 13.92
N SER A 168 -4.64 14.43 14.56
CA SER A 168 -5.22 15.55 15.29
C SER A 168 -5.43 16.78 14.38
N PRO A 169 -6.67 17.30 14.24
CA PRO A 169 -6.94 18.46 13.40
C PRO A 169 -6.64 19.73 14.19
N LEU A 170 -5.36 20.07 14.48
CA LEU A 170 -5.02 21.38 15.05
C LEU A 170 -3.53 21.76 15.07
N THR A 171 -2.63 21.03 14.42
CA THR A 171 -1.23 21.49 14.29
C THR A 171 -0.99 22.05 12.90
N VAL A 172 -1.09 23.38 12.79
CA VAL A 172 -0.59 24.15 11.66
C VAL A 172 0.89 23.78 11.46
N PHE A 173 1.17 22.93 10.47
CA PHE A 173 2.52 22.67 10.01
C PHE A 173 3.06 23.96 9.39
N THR A 174 3.85 24.70 10.15
CA THR A 174 4.84 25.60 9.57
C THR A 174 5.85 24.72 8.85
N LEU A 175 5.65 24.57 7.54
CA LEU A 175 6.60 23.94 6.62
C LEU A 175 7.92 24.72 6.71
N ASN A 176 8.86 24.19 7.49
CA ASN A 176 10.22 24.67 7.50
C ASN A 176 10.85 24.23 6.17
N HIS A 177 10.91 25.19 5.25
CA HIS A 177 11.19 25.04 3.83
C HIS A 177 12.68 24.75 3.56
N LYS A 178 13.27 23.74 4.18
CA LYS A 178 14.67 23.36 3.93
C LYS A 178 14.88 21.86 4.17
N ARG A 179 14.59 21.04 3.15
CA ARG A 179 15.41 19.88 2.77
C ARG A 179 14.79 19.13 1.58
N CYS A 180 15.65 18.90 0.60
CA CYS A 180 15.59 17.85 -0.42
C CYS A 180 14.67 18.06 -1.62
N PHE A 181 15.08 18.98 -2.51
CA PHE A 181 15.09 18.67 -3.94
C PHE A 181 16.55 18.44 -4.35
N SER A 182 16.92 17.19 -4.57
CA SER A 182 18.04 16.81 -5.43
C SER A 182 17.75 15.40 -5.94
N PHE A 183 17.06 15.36 -7.07
CA PHE A 183 17.14 14.25 -8.00
C PHE A 183 18.23 14.64 -9.00
N MET A 184 19.26 13.82 -9.10
CA MET A 184 20.16 13.73 -10.23
C MET A 184 20.18 12.26 -10.65
#